data_AF-A0A3A8MHR0-F1
#
_entry.id   AF-A0A3A8MHR0-F1
#
_cell.length_a   1.000
_cell.length_b   1.000
_cell.length_c   1.000
_cell.angle_alpha   90.00
_cell.angle_beta   90.00
_cell.angle_gamma   90.00
#
_symmetry.space_group_name_H-M   'P 1'
#
loop_
_entity.id
_entity.type
_entity.pdbx_description
1 polymer ?
#
loop_
_entity_poly.entity_id
_entity_poly.type
_entity_poly.pdbx_seq_one_letter_code
_entity_poly.pdbx_strand_id
1 'polypeptide(L)'
;LSHKHAEERILPYRGRFVGGCEARGYTRKQAEEWFDHFRGFAHYGFPESHSASFALIAYASSWLKCHYPAAFTAALLNSQPMGFYAPHTLVADVQRHGVEVRPVDVRRSRWDCTLEDGALRLGLRMAPASAPRP
;
A
#
# COMPACT_ATOMS: atom_id res chain seq x y z
N LEU A 1 -9.96 -16.39 -8.77
CA LEU A 1 -10.10 -17.19 -10.01
C LEU A 1 -8.71 -17.36 -10.59
N SER A 2 -8.17 -18.58 -10.53
CA SER A 2 -6.74 -18.88 -10.72
C SER A 2 -6.27 -18.65 -12.15
N HIS A 3 -5.09 -18.02 -12.32
CA HIS A 3 -4.40 -17.81 -13.61
C HIS A 3 -4.17 -19.10 -14.41
N LYS A 4 -4.23 -20.27 -13.74
CA LYS A 4 -3.92 -21.58 -14.31
C LYS A 4 -4.72 -21.97 -15.56
N HIS A 5 -5.93 -21.43 -15.78
CA HIS A 5 -6.76 -21.77 -16.95
C HIS A 5 -6.99 -20.58 -17.90
N ALA A 6 -6.26 -19.47 -17.72
CA ALA A 6 -6.49 -18.25 -18.51
C ALA A 6 -6.15 -18.46 -20.00
N GLU A 7 -5.07 -19.20 -20.26
CA GLU A 7 -4.61 -19.56 -21.61
C GLU A 7 -5.60 -20.48 -22.34
N GLU A 8 -6.06 -21.55 -21.68
CA GLU A 8 -7.08 -22.48 -22.21
C GLU A 8 -8.38 -21.77 -22.58
N ARG A 9 -8.74 -20.70 -21.84
CA ARG A 9 -9.95 -19.91 -22.12
C ARG A 9 -9.79 -18.98 -23.33
N ILE A 10 -8.58 -18.55 -23.66
CA ILE A 10 -8.33 -17.59 -24.75
C ILE A 10 -8.07 -18.31 -26.08
N LEU A 11 -7.44 -19.50 -26.06
CA LEU A 11 -7.11 -20.29 -27.24
C LEU A 11 -8.27 -20.50 -28.25
N PRO A 12 -9.51 -20.81 -27.82
CA PRO A 12 -10.65 -20.97 -28.74
C PRO A 12 -10.97 -19.72 -29.57
N TYR A 13 -10.57 -18.53 -29.10
CA TYR A 13 -10.84 -17.26 -29.78
C TYR A 13 -9.78 -16.90 -30.84
N ARG A 14 -8.68 -17.67 -30.97
CA ARG A 14 -7.58 -17.37 -31.90
C ARG A 14 -8.06 -17.15 -33.33
N GLY A 15 -8.85 -18.08 -33.86
CA GLY A 15 -9.32 -18.00 -35.25
C GLY A 15 -10.19 -16.76 -35.51
N ARG A 16 -11.09 -16.44 -34.56
CA ARG A 16 -11.96 -15.25 -34.63
C ARG A 16 -11.15 -13.95 -34.53
N PHE A 17 -10.12 -13.92 -33.68
CA PHE A 17 -9.25 -12.77 -33.53
C PHE A 17 -8.44 -12.51 -34.81
N VAL A 18 -7.72 -13.52 -35.31
CA VAL A 18 -6.88 -13.41 -36.51
C VAL A 18 -7.72 -13.03 -37.74
N GLY A 19 -8.84 -13.72 -37.98
CA GLY A 19 -9.73 -13.37 -39.09
C GLY A 19 -10.33 -11.97 -38.96
N GLY A 20 -10.63 -11.53 -37.73
CA GLY A 20 -11.09 -10.16 -37.46
C GLY A 20 -10.02 -9.08 -37.66
N CYS A 21 -8.74 -9.42 -37.55
CA CYS A 21 -7.61 -8.55 -37.88
C CYS A 21 -7.38 -8.49 -39.39
N GLU A 22 -7.41 -9.64 -40.08
CA GLU A 22 -7.30 -9.71 -41.54
C GLU A 22 -8.40 -8.90 -42.23
N ALA A 23 -9.65 -9.00 -41.76
CA ALA A 23 -10.78 -8.22 -42.26
C ALA A 23 -10.62 -6.70 -42.05
N ARG A 24 -9.75 -6.27 -41.11
CA ARG A 24 -9.42 -4.86 -40.86
C ARG A 24 -8.13 -4.41 -41.57
N GLY A 25 -7.56 -5.24 -42.43
CA GLY A 25 -6.37 -4.92 -43.23
C GLY A 25 -5.03 -5.24 -42.57
N TYR A 26 -5.01 -5.95 -41.43
CA TYR A 26 -3.76 -6.38 -40.80
C TYR A 26 -3.26 -7.69 -41.40
N THR A 27 -1.95 -7.87 -41.46
CA THR A 27 -1.38 -9.15 -41.91
C THR A 27 -1.61 -10.24 -40.88
N ARG A 28 -1.76 -11.49 -41.35
CA ARG A 28 -1.87 -12.66 -40.47
C ARG A 28 -0.73 -12.74 -39.47
N LYS A 29 0.49 -12.46 -39.91
CA LYS A 29 1.69 -12.47 -39.06
C LYS A 29 1.54 -11.52 -37.86
N GLN A 30 1.14 -10.27 -38.10
CA GLN A 30 0.91 -9.29 -37.04
C GLN A 30 -0.19 -9.74 -36.07
N ALA A 31 -1.28 -10.29 -36.60
CA ALA A 31 -2.38 -10.78 -35.78
C ALA A 31 -1.98 -11.96 -34.89
N GLU A 32 -1.17 -12.90 -35.43
CA GLU A 32 -0.67 -14.02 -34.65
C GLU A 32 0.32 -13.56 -33.55
N GLU A 33 1.21 -12.60 -33.86
CA GLU A 33 2.12 -11.99 -32.88
C GLU A 33 1.35 -11.29 -31.73
N TRP A 34 0.31 -10.51 -32.03
CA TRP A 34 -0.51 -9.86 -30.99
C TRP A 34 -1.29 -10.86 -30.15
N PHE A 35 -1.80 -11.93 -30.76
CA PHE A 35 -2.47 -12.98 -30.01
C PHE A 35 -1.53 -13.67 -29.00
N ASP A 36 -0.29 -13.91 -29.40
CA ASP A 36 0.74 -14.45 -28.50
C ASP A 36 1.08 -13.48 -27.35
N HIS A 37 1.07 -12.16 -27.58
CA HIS A 37 1.21 -11.17 -26.50
C HIS A 37 0.04 -11.24 -25.50
N PHE A 38 -1.20 -11.38 -25.97
CA PHE A 38 -2.36 -11.55 -25.07
C PHE A 38 -2.26 -12.82 -24.23
N ARG A 39 -1.73 -13.90 -24.80
CA ARG A 39 -1.44 -15.14 -24.07
C ARG A 39 -0.43 -14.92 -22.95
N GLY A 40 0.63 -14.15 -23.22
CA GLY A 40 1.59 -13.73 -22.20
C GLY A 40 0.96 -12.86 -21.09
N PHE A 41 0.08 -11.93 -21.45
CA PHE A 41 -0.64 -11.08 -20.50
C PHE A 41 -1.63 -11.87 -19.62
N ALA A 42 -2.20 -12.97 -20.10
CA ALA A 42 -3.14 -13.79 -19.33
C ALA A 42 -2.54 -14.33 -18.00
N HIS A 43 -1.22 -14.51 -17.96
CA HIS A 43 -0.51 -15.02 -16.78
C HIS A 43 -0.12 -13.94 -15.78
N TYR A 44 0.10 -12.70 -16.22
CA TYR A 44 0.63 -11.60 -15.39
C TYR A 44 -0.23 -10.33 -15.37
N GLY A 45 -1.38 -10.35 -16.05
CA GLY A 45 -2.30 -9.23 -16.10
C GLY A 45 -2.90 -8.95 -14.74
N PHE A 46 -2.86 -7.69 -14.32
CA PHE A 46 -3.42 -7.23 -13.06
C PHE A 46 -4.60 -6.27 -13.31
N PRO A 47 -5.70 -6.36 -12.55
CA PRO A 47 -6.85 -5.47 -12.75
C PRO A 47 -6.50 -4.01 -12.48
N GLU A 48 -6.63 -3.15 -13.50
CA GLU A 48 -6.32 -1.73 -13.40
C GLU A 48 -7.11 -1.02 -12.30
N SER A 49 -8.42 -1.28 -12.19
CA SER A 49 -9.28 -0.67 -11.16
C SER A 49 -8.80 -0.98 -9.73
N HIS A 50 -8.26 -2.19 -9.53
CA HIS A 50 -7.71 -2.59 -8.24
C HIS A 50 -6.37 -1.91 -7.97
N SER A 51 -5.49 -1.82 -8.98
CA SER A 51 -4.23 -1.05 -8.86
C SER A 51 -4.49 0.42 -8.57
N ALA A 52 -5.41 1.05 -9.29
CA ALA A 52 -5.70 2.48 -9.17
C ALA A 52 -6.21 2.85 -7.78
N SER A 53 -7.12 2.06 -7.22
CA SER A 53 -7.67 2.30 -5.88
C SER A 53 -6.60 2.19 -4.78
N PHE A 54 -5.71 1.19 -4.84
CA PHE A 54 -4.60 1.10 -3.89
C PHE A 54 -3.54 2.17 -4.10
N ALA A 55 -3.23 2.53 -5.35
CA ALA A 55 -2.27 3.58 -5.65
C ALA A 55 -2.68 4.92 -5.04
N LEU A 56 -3.97 5.24 -5.05
CA LEU A 56 -4.51 6.46 -4.44
C LEU A 56 -4.24 6.50 -2.92
N ILE A 57 -4.53 5.41 -2.21
CA ILE A 57 -4.32 5.32 -0.76
C ILE A 57 -2.83 5.38 -0.42
N ALA A 58 -1.99 4.65 -1.17
CA ALA A 58 -0.54 4.66 -0.99
C ALA A 58 0.05 6.06 -1.23
N TYR A 59 -0.42 6.76 -2.26
CA TYR A 59 -0.01 8.13 -2.57
C TYR A 59 -0.41 9.09 -1.45
N ALA A 60 -1.70 9.09 -1.04
CA ALA A 60 -2.19 9.97 0.01
C ALA A 60 -1.43 9.74 1.34
N SER A 61 -1.20 8.47 1.69
CA SER A 61 -0.43 8.09 2.89
C SER A 61 1.03 8.57 2.81
N SER A 62 1.67 8.41 1.65
CA SER A 62 3.06 8.85 1.44
C SER A 62 3.19 10.37 1.46
N TRP A 63 2.21 11.08 0.91
CA TRP A 63 2.15 12.54 0.95
C TRP A 63 2.04 13.04 2.41
N LEU A 64 1.15 12.45 3.20
CA LEU A 64 1.03 12.75 4.63
C LEU A 64 2.32 12.41 5.40
N LYS A 65 2.95 11.26 5.11
CA LYS A 65 4.24 10.89 5.71
C LYS A 65 5.34 11.91 5.39
N CYS A 66 5.38 12.41 4.15
CA CYS A 66 6.40 13.35 3.68
C CYS A 66 6.22 14.76 4.27
N HIS A 67 4.98 15.27 4.29
CA HIS A 67 4.71 16.66 4.67
C HIS A 67 4.28 16.83 6.13
N TYR A 68 3.75 15.80 6.77
CA TYR A 68 3.26 15.82 8.16
C TYR A 68 3.71 14.58 8.95
N PRO A 69 5.02 14.28 9.03
CA PRO A 69 5.53 13.04 9.63
C PRO A 69 5.11 12.84 11.09
N ALA A 70 5.03 13.92 11.88
CA ALA A 70 4.57 13.87 13.28
C ALA A 70 3.10 13.46 13.37
N ALA A 71 2.22 14.11 12.58
CA ALA A 71 0.78 13.84 12.57
C ALA A 71 0.48 12.43 12.03
N PHE A 72 1.16 12.05 10.94
CA PHE A 72 1.04 10.74 10.33
C PHE A 72 1.42 9.63 11.32
N THR A 73 2.56 9.77 12.00
CA THR A 73 3.00 8.80 13.00
C THR A 73 2.08 8.76 14.22
N ALA A 74 1.58 9.90 14.70
CA ALA A 74 0.57 9.95 15.78
C ALA A 74 -0.67 9.12 15.41
N ALA A 75 -1.20 9.32 14.20
CA ALA A 75 -2.35 8.57 13.70
C ALA A 75 -2.04 7.06 13.60
N LEU A 76 -0.87 6.68 13.07
CA LEU A 76 -0.46 5.27 13.00
C LEU A 76 -0.36 4.60 14.38
N LEU A 77 0.15 5.31 15.39
CA LEU A 77 0.23 4.80 16.77
C LEU A 77 -1.15 4.64 17.39
N ASN A 78 -2.06 5.58 17.12
CA ASN A 78 -3.42 5.55 17.67
C ASN A 78 -4.30 4.49 17.01
N SER A 79 -4.02 4.09 15.78
CA SER A 79 -4.73 3.03 15.05
C SER A 79 -4.26 1.62 15.39
N GLN A 80 -3.28 1.46 16.28
CA GLN A 80 -2.80 0.12 16.69
C GLN A 80 -3.89 -0.69 17.42
N PRO A 81 -3.91 -2.02 17.24
CA PRO A 81 -2.96 -2.85 16.48
C PRO A 81 -3.24 -2.87 14.97
N MET A 82 -2.20 -2.65 14.14
CA MET A 82 -2.33 -2.67 12.67
C MET A 82 -1.58 -3.83 11.98
N GLY A 83 -0.86 -4.68 12.73
CA GLY A 83 -0.24 -5.91 12.22
C GLY A 83 1.05 -5.75 11.39
N PHE A 84 1.49 -4.53 11.04
CA PHE A 84 2.66 -4.31 10.18
C PHE A 84 3.94 -3.92 10.94
N TYR A 85 3.86 -2.91 11.80
CA TYR A 85 5.02 -2.35 12.50
C TYR A 85 4.74 -2.20 13.99
N ALA A 86 5.73 -2.55 14.81
CA ALA A 86 5.64 -2.32 16.24
C ALA A 86 5.71 -0.82 16.57
N PRO A 87 5.04 -0.33 17.63
CA PRO A 87 5.06 1.09 18.00
C PRO A 87 6.46 1.69 18.12
N HIS A 88 7.42 0.95 18.70
CA HIS A 88 8.80 1.42 18.84
C HIS A 88 9.51 1.61 17.49
N THR A 89 9.17 0.81 16.48
CA THR A 89 9.71 0.96 15.11
C THR A 89 9.21 2.25 14.48
N LEU A 90 7.93 2.59 14.67
CA LEU A 90 7.34 3.84 14.16
C LEU A 90 7.94 5.07 14.84
N VAL A 91 8.14 5.01 16.15
CA VAL A 91 8.79 6.09 16.91
C VAL A 91 10.24 6.30 16.45
N ALA A 92 11.00 5.21 16.27
CA ALA A 92 12.38 5.32 15.78
C ALA A 92 12.44 5.87 14.34
N ASP A 93 11.52 5.48 13.46
CA ASP A 93 11.45 5.99 12.10
C ASP A 93 11.20 7.51 12.09
N VAL A 94 10.22 7.99 12.84
CA VAL A 94 9.87 9.42 12.83
C VAL A 94 10.98 10.30 13.44
N GLN A 95 11.69 9.79 14.46
CA GLN A 95 12.87 10.47 15.02
C GLN A 95 13.99 10.61 13.99
N ARG A 96 14.24 9.57 13.17
CA ARG A 96 15.23 9.64 12.06
C ARG A 96 14.83 10.63 10.98
N HIS A 97 13.54 10.91 10.83
CA HIS A 97 13.01 11.95 9.93
C HIS A 97 12.99 13.35 10.58
N GLY A 98 13.67 13.55 11.71
CA GLY A 98 13.86 14.86 12.34
C GLY A 98 12.68 15.33 13.20
N VAL A 99 11.70 14.48 13.48
CA VAL A 99 10.59 14.82 14.38
C VAL A 99 11.01 14.60 15.83
N GLU A 100 10.87 15.64 16.65
CA GLU A 100 10.98 15.51 18.09
C GLU A 100 9.84 14.62 18.61
N VAL A 101 10.21 13.57 19.35
CA VAL A 101 9.24 12.71 20.05
C VAL A 101 9.37 12.91 21.54
N ARG A 102 8.32 13.45 22.15
CA ARG A 102 8.23 13.68 23.58
C ARG A 102 7.64 12.44 24.26
N PRO A 103 8.25 11.96 25.36
CA PRO A 103 7.82 10.75 26.05
C PRO A 103 6.43 10.93 26.67
N VAL A 104 5.87 9.84 27.18
CA VAL A 104 4.65 9.88 27.98
C VAL A 104 4.89 10.71 29.24
N ASP A 105 3.97 11.63 29.54
CA ASP A 105 4.01 12.51 30.70
C ASP A 105 2.65 12.54 31.40
N VAL A 106 2.61 12.29 32.71
CA VAL A 106 1.35 12.17 33.47
C VAL A 106 0.54 13.47 33.57
N ARG A 107 1.19 14.64 33.40
CA ARG A 107 0.56 15.96 33.46
C ARG A 107 0.17 16.47 32.08
N ARG A 108 0.89 16.04 31.03
CA ARG A 108 0.72 16.57 29.66
C ARG A 108 0.05 15.59 28.70
N SER A 109 0.39 14.30 28.75
CA SER A 109 -0.12 13.32 27.78
C SER A 109 -1.63 13.10 27.92
N ARG A 110 -2.28 12.93 26.79
CA ARG A 110 -3.64 12.36 26.69
C ARG A 110 -3.56 10.85 26.64
N TRP A 111 -4.72 10.18 26.58
CA TRP A 111 -4.75 8.73 26.34
C TRP A 111 -4.04 8.38 25.04
N ASP A 112 -4.45 9.03 23.94
CA ASP A 112 -3.86 8.89 22.61
C ASP A 112 -2.64 9.80 22.39
N CYS A 113 -1.81 9.45 21.42
CA CYS A 113 -0.71 10.28 20.95
C CYS A 113 -1.26 11.58 20.32
N THR A 114 -0.60 12.70 20.60
CA THR A 114 -1.02 14.05 20.20
C THR A 114 0.14 14.85 19.62
N LEU A 115 -0.14 16.04 19.08
CA LEU A 115 0.87 16.98 18.64
C LEU A 115 1.00 18.12 19.67
N GLU A 116 2.23 18.51 19.97
CA GLU A 116 2.56 19.61 20.88
C GLU A 116 3.66 20.43 20.21
N ASP A 117 3.34 21.65 19.75
CA ASP A 117 4.29 22.56 19.07
C ASP A 117 5.03 21.95 17.86
N GLY A 118 4.36 21.08 17.10
CA GLY A 118 4.95 20.36 15.96
C GLY A 118 5.73 19.09 16.33
N ALA A 119 5.92 18.82 17.62
CA ALA A 119 6.48 17.56 18.13
C ALA A 119 5.38 16.50 18.34
N LEU A 120 5.77 15.23 18.26
CA LEU A 120 4.91 14.10 18.61
C LEU A 120 4.96 13.86 20.12
N ARG A 121 3.82 13.98 20.81
CA ARG A 121 3.67 13.59 22.22
C ARG A 121 3.08 12.19 22.33
N LEU A 122 3.81 11.27 22.95
CA LEU A 122 3.29 9.92 23.21
C LEU A 122 2.13 9.95 24.20
N GLY A 123 1.08 9.20 23.89
CA GLY A 123 -0.10 9.03 24.74
C GLY A 123 0.12 8.02 25.87
N LEU A 124 -0.67 8.12 26.95
CA LEU A 124 -0.62 7.21 28.10
C LEU A 124 -0.79 5.74 27.70
N ARG A 125 -1.52 5.46 26.62
CA ARG A 125 -1.68 4.10 26.07
C ARG A 125 -0.39 3.46 25.57
N MET A 126 0.66 4.25 25.36
CA MET A 126 1.98 3.79 24.96
C MET A 126 2.89 3.50 26.15
N ALA A 127 2.47 3.81 27.37
CA ALA A 127 3.20 3.42 28.56
C ALA A 127 3.22 1.89 28.66
N PRO A 128 4.38 1.27 28.95
CA PRO A 128 4.42 -0.15 29.25
C PRO A 128 3.48 -0.43 30.43
N ALA A 129 2.64 -1.46 30.32
CA ALA A 129 1.96 -2.02 31.47
C ALA A 129 3.06 -2.36 32.50
N SER A 130 3.00 -1.72 33.66
CA SER A 130 4.03 -1.70 34.71
C SER A 130 5.09 -2.81 34.58
N ALA A 131 6.32 -2.43 34.27
CA ALA A 131 7.44 -3.34 34.53
C ALA A 131 7.40 -3.74 36.02
N PRO A 132 7.65 -5.02 36.36
CA PRO A 132 7.76 -5.43 37.75
C PRO A 132 8.80 -4.54 38.43
N ARG A 133 8.46 -4.01 39.61
CA ARG A 133 9.41 -3.27 40.45
C ARG A 133 10.58 -4.20 40.81
N PRO A 134 11.82 -3.67 40.90
CA PRO A 134 12.98 -4.47 41.29
C PRO A 134 12.81 -5.10 42.67
#